data_AF-B7KUS8-F1
#
_entry.id   AF-B7KUS8-F1
#
_cell.length_a   1.000
_cell.length_b   1.000
_cell.length_c   1.000
_cell.angle_alpha   90.00
_cell.angle_beta   90.00
_cell.angle_gamma   90.00
#
_symmetry.space_group_name_H-M   'P 1'
#
loop_
_entity.id
_entity.type
_entity.pdbx_description
1 polymer ?
#
loop_
_entity_poly.entity_id
_entity_poly.type
_entity_poly.pdbx_seq_one_letter_code
_entity_poly.pdbx_strand_id
1 'polypeptide(L)'
;MATAHARRAETAPILIEDAASALRPVPLVIDLDGTLLRTDLLLEGIIALLRRNPLMLLVMLLWLPRGRAFFKRRIAEGAVLDVATLPANAALLAHIEAQKAAGQEIVLATAADELMALRALRRFPVFDRVVASDGVRNLKGEAKAAQLRALYPQGFDYAGDAAADLPVWAAARRVIVVGASGSVLRAARRLGKPVEEFPAASRPRALLKALRLHQWAKNALVFVPLVLGGRAGDAQAWGSAGLAFLALGLVASASYLLNDLLDLAHDRAHWSKRERPLASGRLPIATGLAAIVLGLAGGLAVAAWAGAAVLTGVLAYLALTLAYSAWLKRVPMLDALTLGSLFSLRIAVGVAAVAVAWSPWLLTFSMFLFTSLSFAKRHTELRGAARRGQAGTIAGRGYEPADEPVVLAFGIASGLASVVIFILYLANEAFRHAALAAPLALWSFPLILVLFMGRVWLLAGRDALHDDPVAFAVRDRPSLVLAGVAGLAFAVAAFGLPPSLLPQGFGL
;
A
#
# COMPACT_ATOMS: atom_id res chain seq x y z
N MET A 1 75.11 -21.15 64.13
CA MET A 1 74.33 -21.36 62.90
C MET A 1 72.88 -21.00 63.22
N ALA A 2 72.15 -20.13 62.54
CA ALA A 2 72.40 -19.18 61.46
C ALA A 2 71.19 -18.20 61.50
N THR A 3 71.46 -16.96 61.13
CA THR A 3 70.59 -15.80 60.92
C THR A 3 69.41 -16.05 59.96
N ALA A 4 68.30 -15.30 60.10
CA ALA A 4 67.87 -14.29 59.10
C ALA A 4 66.42 -13.75 59.27
N HIS A 5 66.37 -12.41 59.38
CA HIS A 5 65.49 -11.45 58.71
C HIS A 5 63.98 -11.33 58.97
N ALA A 6 63.69 -10.18 59.60
CA ALA A 6 62.48 -9.37 59.54
C ALA A 6 61.95 -9.08 58.12
N ARG A 7 60.62 -8.91 58.02
CA ARG A 7 59.96 -7.92 57.16
C ARG A 7 58.68 -7.41 57.83
N ARG A 8 58.68 -6.11 58.14
CA ARG A 8 57.47 -5.30 58.36
C ARG A 8 56.73 -5.19 57.02
N ALA A 9 55.41 -5.36 57.03
CA ALA A 9 54.54 -4.92 55.96
C ALA A 9 53.65 -3.81 56.53
N GLU A 10 53.82 -2.60 56.00
CA GLU A 10 53.02 -1.42 56.29
C GLU A 10 51.57 -1.63 55.84
N THR A 11 50.63 -1.38 56.76
CA THR A 11 49.22 -1.15 56.45
C THR A 11 49.06 0.17 55.72
N ALA A 12 48.97 0.13 54.39
CA ALA A 12 48.45 1.25 53.60
C ALA A 12 46.92 1.35 53.84
N PRO A 13 46.37 2.55 54.10
CA PRO A 13 44.93 2.73 54.15
C PRO A 13 44.36 2.50 52.75
N ILE A 14 43.50 1.52 52.62
CA ILE A 14 42.65 1.33 51.44
C ILE A 14 41.79 2.59 51.34
N LEU A 15 42.08 3.42 50.33
CA LEU A 15 41.22 4.53 49.94
C LEU A 15 39.84 3.96 49.60
N ILE A 16 38.90 4.10 50.54
CA ILE A 16 37.47 3.95 50.28
C ILE A 16 37.02 5.23 49.56
N GLU A 17 37.51 5.42 48.35
CA GLU A 17 37.06 6.44 47.41
C GLU A 17 36.70 5.74 46.11
N ASP A 18 35.65 4.90 46.11
CA ASP A 18 34.92 4.60 44.86
C ASP A 18 33.59 3.83 45.00
N ALA A 19 33.00 3.74 46.20
CA ALA A 19 31.67 3.13 46.35
C ALA A 19 30.51 4.13 46.11
N ALA A 20 30.80 5.44 46.10
CA ALA A 20 29.77 6.49 46.02
C ALA A 20 29.49 7.01 44.60
N SER A 21 30.30 6.64 43.59
CA SER A 21 30.06 7.02 42.19
C SER A 21 29.04 6.10 41.47
N ALA A 22 28.67 4.97 42.09
CA ALA A 22 27.82 3.92 41.52
C ALA A 22 26.30 4.19 41.53
N LEU A 23 25.84 5.38 41.95
CA LEU A 23 24.42 5.64 42.26
C LEU A 23 23.70 6.65 41.35
N ARG A 24 24.31 7.12 40.26
CA ARG A 24 23.57 7.91 39.25
C ARG A 24 23.18 7.02 38.07
N PRO A 25 21.88 6.86 37.77
CA PRO A 25 21.46 6.17 36.56
C PRO A 25 22.01 6.95 35.35
N VAL A 26 22.82 6.29 34.52
CA VAL A 26 23.31 6.88 33.26
C VAL A 26 22.11 7.19 32.36
N PRO A 27 22.16 8.20 31.49
CA PRO A 27 21.04 8.55 30.63
C PRO A 27 20.71 7.43 29.64
N LEU A 28 19.41 7.29 29.35
CA LEU A 28 18.90 6.48 28.24
C LEU A 28 18.71 7.40 27.03
N VAL A 29 19.53 7.19 26.01
CA VAL A 29 19.51 7.95 24.77
C VAL A 29 18.72 7.19 23.71
N ILE A 30 17.76 7.86 23.09
CA ILE A 30 16.80 7.27 22.14
C ILE A 30 16.93 7.98 20.79
N ASP A 31 17.09 7.23 19.70
CA ASP A 31 16.90 7.78 18.36
C ASP A 31 15.41 7.98 18.01
N LEU A 32 15.12 8.91 17.11
CA LEU A 32 13.75 9.27 16.76
C LEU A 32 13.19 8.43 15.61
N ASP A 33 13.75 8.61 14.41
CA ASP A 33 13.29 7.97 13.19
C ASP A 33 13.67 6.48 13.22
N GLY A 34 12.76 5.60 12.81
CA GLY A 34 12.98 4.14 12.83
C GLY A 34 13.00 3.49 14.22
N THR A 35 13.24 4.25 15.28
CA THR A 35 13.39 3.78 16.66
C THR A 35 12.16 4.11 17.53
N LEU A 36 11.99 5.36 17.98
CA LEU A 36 10.78 5.79 18.69
C LEU A 36 9.58 5.81 17.74
N LEU A 37 9.76 6.44 16.58
CA LEU A 37 8.79 6.45 15.49
C LEU A 37 9.08 5.28 14.55
N ARG A 38 8.04 4.61 14.07
CA ARG A 38 8.15 3.55 13.04
C ARG A 38 8.24 4.11 11.62
N THR A 39 8.53 5.40 11.50
CA THR A 39 8.59 6.13 10.24
C THR A 39 9.79 7.07 10.24
N ASP A 40 10.03 7.71 9.11
CA ASP A 40 11.08 8.70 8.89
C ASP A 40 10.43 10.07 8.65
N LEU A 41 10.67 11.03 9.54
CA LEU A 41 10.05 12.35 9.49
C LEU A 41 10.39 13.15 8.23
N LEU A 42 11.58 12.93 7.65
CA LEU A 42 11.95 13.59 6.40
C LEU A 42 11.08 13.08 5.24
N LEU A 43 10.90 11.75 5.14
CA LEU A 43 10.04 11.16 4.12
C LEU A 43 8.56 11.52 4.32
N GLU A 44 8.09 11.55 5.56
CA GLU A 44 6.74 12.06 5.90
C GLU A 44 6.57 13.50 5.42
N GLY A 45 7.55 14.37 5.70
CA GLY A 45 7.52 15.78 5.29
C GLY A 45 7.51 15.95 3.77
N ILE A 46 8.31 15.16 3.05
CA ILE A 46 8.32 15.16 1.59
C ILE A 46 6.93 14.77 1.05
N ILE A 47 6.34 13.69 1.56
CA ILE A 47 5.02 13.23 1.10
C ILE A 47 3.93 14.26 1.42
N ALA A 48 3.96 14.85 2.61
CA ALA A 48 2.99 15.88 3.00
C ALA A 48 3.05 17.10 2.06
N LEU A 49 4.26 17.53 1.68
CA LEU A 49 4.47 18.60 0.72
C LEU A 49 3.99 18.23 -0.69
N LEU A 50 4.34 17.04 -1.18
CA LEU A 50 3.93 16.56 -2.50
C LEU A 50 2.41 16.37 -2.61
N ARG A 51 1.76 15.93 -1.53
CA ARG A 51 0.29 15.83 -1.46
C ARG A 51 -0.37 17.20 -1.64
N ARG A 52 0.21 18.25 -1.05
CA ARG A 52 -0.31 19.62 -1.15
C ARG A 52 -0.01 20.24 -2.51
N ASN A 53 1.21 20.05 -3.01
CA ASN A 53 1.64 20.55 -4.30
C ASN A 53 2.68 19.61 -4.94
N PRO A 54 2.30 18.80 -5.95
CA PRO A 54 3.22 17.91 -6.64
C PRO A 54 4.41 18.62 -7.30
N LEU A 55 4.27 19.89 -7.70
CA LEU A 55 5.35 20.70 -8.30
C LEU A 55 6.48 20.99 -7.31
N MET A 56 6.24 20.80 -6.00
CA MET A 56 7.29 20.92 -4.99
C MET A 56 8.44 19.96 -5.23
N LEU A 57 8.22 18.85 -5.95
CA LEU A 57 9.31 17.95 -6.36
C LEU A 57 10.42 18.69 -7.11
N LEU A 58 10.06 19.58 -8.03
CA LEU A 58 11.03 20.36 -8.82
C LEU A 58 11.79 21.36 -7.95
N VAL A 59 11.08 21.99 -7.01
CA VAL A 59 11.69 22.95 -6.06
C VAL A 59 12.66 22.23 -5.11
N MET A 60 12.31 21.03 -4.65
CA MET A 60 13.17 20.21 -3.80
C MET A 60 14.50 19.85 -4.48
N LEU A 61 14.49 19.62 -5.81
CA LEU A 61 15.72 19.36 -6.57
C LEU A 61 16.68 20.55 -6.54
N LEU A 62 16.17 21.79 -6.48
CA LEU A 62 17.00 23.00 -6.35
C LEU A 62 17.60 23.19 -4.95
N TRP A 63 17.10 22.47 -3.94
CA TRP A 63 17.63 22.53 -2.57
C TRP A 63 18.77 21.53 -2.33
N LEU A 64 18.81 20.42 -3.08
CA LEU A 64 19.83 19.36 -2.93
C LEU A 64 21.28 19.89 -3.03
N PRO A 65 21.64 20.79 -3.97
CA PRO A 65 23.01 21.31 -4.08
C PRO A 65 23.46 22.13 -2.86
N ARG A 66 22.52 22.65 -2.05
CA ARG A 66 22.82 23.44 -0.83
C ARG A 66 23.11 22.58 0.39
N GLY A 67 23.13 21.25 0.24
CA GLY A 67 23.50 20.30 1.28
C GLY A 67 22.32 19.70 2.06
N ARG A 68 22.59 18.58 2.75
CA ARG A 68 21.57 17.76 3.41
C ARG A 68 20.86 18.46 4.57
N ALA A 69 21.59 19.25 5.35
CA ALA A 69 21.03 19.93 6.52
C ALA A 69 20.07 21.06 6.09
N PHE A 70 20.46 21.87 5.09
CA PHE A 70 19.57 22.85 4.44
C PHE A 70 18.31 22.21 3.86
N PHE A 71 18.47 21.09 3.15
CA PHE A 71 17.33 20.36 2.58
C PHE A 71 16.33 19.93 3.66
N LYS A 72 16.80 19.30 4.74
CA LYS A 72 15.96 18.88 5.87
C LYS A 72 15.23 20.07 6.49
N ARG A 73 15.92 21.19 6.70
CA ARG A 73 15.31 22.40 7.27
C ARG A 73 14.18 22.96 6.40
N ARG A 74 14.38 23.03 5.08
CA ARG A 74 13.32 23.49 4.16
C ARG A 74 12.10 22.58 4.14
N ILE A 75 12.31 21.26 4.22
CA ILE A 75 11.20 20.31 4.37
C ILE A 75 10.48 20.53 5.70
N ALA A 76 11.21 20.69 6.81
CA ALA A 76 10.67 20.92 8.14
C ALA A 76 9.82 22.20 8.24
N GLU A 77 10.25 23.28 7.60
CA GLU A 77 9.54 24.56 7.54
C GLU A 77 8.23 24.48 6.74
N GLY A 78 8.25 23.78 5.60
CA GLY A 78 7.09 23.69 4.71
C GLY A 78 6.08 22.60 5.08
N ALA A 79 6.53 21.51 5.73
CA ALA A 79 5.67 20.37 6.05
C ALA A 79 4.86 20.60 7.33
N VAL A 80 3.54 20.41 7.22
CA VAL A 80 2.64 20.31 8.37
C VAL A 80 2.32 18.85 8.58
N LEU A 81 2.90 18.25 9.62
CA LEU A 81 2.66 16.86 10.00
C LEU A 81 1.69 16.80 11.17
N ASP A 82 0.72 15.90 11.10
CA ASP A 82 -0.11 15.55 12.24
C ASP A 82 0.65 14.58 13.16
N VAL A 83 1.28 15.17 14.18
CA VAL A 83 2.12 14.45 15.14
C VAL A 83 1.32 13.43 15.96
N ALA A 84 0.04 13.70 16.19
CA ALA A 84 -0.83 12.85 17.02
C ALA A 84 -1.04 11.47 16.39
N THR A 85 -0.96 11.37 15.06
CA THR A 85 -1.24 10.13 14.32
C THR A 85 0.01 9.38 13.86
N LEU A 86 1.21 9.93 14.06
CA LEU A 86 2.47 9.26 13.69
C LEU A 86 2.60 7.87 14.33
N PRO A 87 3.08 6.85 13.62
CA PRO A 87 3.19 5.50 14.18
C PRO A 87 4.38 5.44 15.14
N ALA A 88 4.12 5.14 16.42
CA ALA A 88 5.13 5.00 17.46
C ALA A 88 5.37 3.53 17.80
N ASN A 89 6.56 3.20 18.30
CA ASN A 89 6.85 1.89 18.85
C ASN A 89 6.34 1.79 20.29
N ALA A 90 5.12 1.25 20.45
CA ALA A 90 4.47 1.13 21.76
C ALA A 90 5.28 0.35 22.80
N ALA A 91 6.00 -0.70 22.39
CA ALA A 91 6.82 -1.50 23.32
C ALA A 91 8.04 -0.71 23.82
N LEU A 92 8.70 0.04 22.93
CA LEU A 92 9.82 0.91 23.33
C LEU A 92 9.32 2.08 24.18
N LEU A 93 8.17 2.67 23.85
CA LEU A 93 7.60 3.76 24.62
C LEU A 93 7.29 3.34 26.07
N ALA A 94 6.68 2.16 26.26
CA ALA A 94 6.44 1.61 27.59
C ALA A 94 7.76 1.36 28.37
N HIS A 95 8.82 0.93 27.68
CA HIS A 95 10.15 0.81 28.28
C HIS A 95 10.71 2.19 28.71
N ILE A 96 10.61 3.21 27.86
CA ILE A 96 11.08 4.57 28.16
C ILE A 96 10.32 5.15 29.37
N GLU A 97 8.99 4.98 29.41
CA GLU A 97 8.15 5.44 30.52
C GLU A 97 8.53 4.75 31.85
N ALA A 98 8.82 3.45 31.82
CA ALA A 98 9.28 2.71 32.99
C ALA A 98 10.64 3.21 33.49
N GLN A 99 11.60 3.48 32.60
CA GLN A 99 12.91 4.01 32.96
C GLN A 99 12.84 5.45 33.49
N LYS A 100 11.95 6.26 32.91
CA LYS A 100 11.68 7.61 33.40
C LYS A 100 11.13 7.60 34.82
N ALA A 101 10.18 6.68 35.10
CA ALA A 101 9.63 6.49 36.44
C ALA A 101 10.68 6.00 37.44
N ALA A 102 11.69 5.25 36.99
CA ALA A 102 12.84 4.83 37.79
C ALA A 102 13.88 5.95 38.04
N GLY A 103 13.64 7.18 37.56
CA GLY A 103 14.51 8.33 37.77
C GLY A 103 15.68 8.45 36.78
N GLN A 104 15.68 7.67 35.69
CA GLN A 104 16.68 7.78 34.63
C GLN A 104 16.42 9.02 33.76
N GLU A 105 17.48 9.76 33.43
CA GLU A 105 17.40 10.85 32.43
C GLU A 105 17.13 10.26 31.04
N ILE A 106 16.13 10.78 30.34
CA ILE A 106 15.76 10.33 28.99
C ILE A 106 16.14 11.41 27.97
N VAL A 107 16.96 11.04 26.99
CA VAL A 107 17.54 11.96 26.02
C VAL A 107 17.13 11.55 24.61
N LEU A 108 16.61 12.49 23.82
CA LEU A 108 16.41 12.26 22.38
C LEU A 108 17.69 12.64 21.64
N ALA A 109 18.26 11.76 20.82
CA ALA A 109 19.40 12.06 19.97
C ALA A 109 19.12 11.68 18.50
N THR A 110 18.78 12.67 17.67
CA THR A 110 18.27 12.43 16.32
C THR A 110 19.04 13.16 15.21
N ALA A 111 19.11 12.52 14.04
CA ALA A 111 19.57 13.17 12.82
C ALA A 111 18.47 13.99 12.12
N ALA A 112 17.23 13.97 12.62
CA ALA A 112 16.15 14.81 12.13
C ALA A 112 16.45 16.30 12.39
N ASP A 113 15.81 17.17 11.60
CA ASP A 113 15.84 18.60 11.87
C ASP A 113 15.19 18.88 13.23
N GLU A 114 15.80 19.75 14.01
CA GLU A 114 15.35 20.12 15.35
C GLU A 114 13.89 20.56 15.38
N LEU A 115 13.43 21.32 14.38
CA LEU A 115 12.05 21.81 14.33
C LEU A 115 11.04 20.66 14.15
N MET A 116 11.39 19.61 13.39
CA MET A 116 10.57 18.41 13.28
C MET A 116 10.62 17.57 14.56
N ALA A 117 11.81 17.40 15.14
CA ALA A 117 12.00 16.65 16.38
C ALA A 117 11.19 17.26 17.53
N LEU A 118 11.30 18.57 17.76
CA LEU A 118 10.57 19.27 18.80
C LEU A 118 9.05 19.21 18.58
N ARG A 119 8.58 19.30 17.33
CA ARG A 119 7.15 19.10 17.01
C ARG A 119 6.71 17.68 17.35
N ALA A 120 7.48 16.66 16.97
CA ALA A 120 7.17 15.26 17.25
C ALA A 120 7.10 14.98 18.76
N LEU A 121 7.98 15.59 19.54
CA LEU A 121 8.06 15.43 20.99
C LEU A 121 6.89 16.02 21.78
N ARG A 122 6.09 16.92 21.19
CA ARG A 122 4.87 17.42 21.86
C ARG A 122 3.89 16.31 22.26
N ARG A 123 4.00 15.14 21.61
CA ARG A 123 3.21 13.95 21.94
C ARG A 123 3.80 13.08 23.06
N PHE A 124 5.10 13.21 23.33
CA PHE A 124 5.85 12.33 24.23
C PHE A 124 6.50 13.16 25.35
N PRO A 125 5.79 13.47 26.45
CA PRO A 125 6.31 14.29 27.55
C PRO A 125 7.24 13.50 28.49
N VAL A 126 8.17 12.72 27.92
CA VAL A 126 9.08 11.83 28.66
C VAL A 126 10.55 12.21 28.53
N PHE A 127 10.88 13.15 27.63
CA PHE A 127 12.26 13.54 27.31
C PHE A 127 12.71 14.76 28.12
N ASP A 128 13.88 14.66 28.73
CA ASP A 128 14.52 15.72 29.51
C ASP A 128 15.39 16.63 28.64
N ARG A 129 15.97 16.06 27.58
CA ARG A 129 16.91 16.75 26.69
C ARG A 129 16.76 16.29 25.25
N VAL A 130 17.02 17.20 24.32
CA VAL A 130 17.00 16.96 22.88
C VAL A 130 18.35 17.33 22.29
N VAL A 131 18.92 16.43 21.49
CA VAL A 131 20.11 16.64 20.68
C VAL A 131 19.71 16.33 19.24
N ALA A 132 19.61 17.36 18.40
CA ALA A 132 19.09 17.25 17.03
C ALA A 132 20.02 17.94 16.01
N SER A 133 19.72 17.77 14.71
CA SER A 133 20.42 18.53 13.67
C SER A 133 19.83 19.94 13.55
N ASP A 134 20.68 20.96 13.41
CA ASP A 134 20.34 22.39 13.51
C ASP A 134 20.30 23.12 12.14
N GLY A 135 20.21 22.37 11.05
CA GLY A 135 20.23 22.92 9.68
C GLY A 135 21.63 23.24 9.14
N VAL A 136 22.68 23.21 9.98
CA VAL A 136 24.09 23.38 9.59
C VAL A 136 24.87 22.09 9.82
N ARG A 137 24.75 21.50 11.02
CA ARG A 137 25.40 20.25 11.42
C ARG A 137 24.41 19.09 11.35
N ASN A 138 24.74 18.06 10.57
CA ASN A 138 23.95 16.83 10.48
C ASN A 138 24.41 15.79 11.52
N LEU A 139 23.58 15.55 12.53
CA LEU A 139 23.88 14.69 13.68
C LEU A 139 23.65 13.20 13.39
N LYS A 140 24.50 12.59 12.57
CA LYS A 140 24.41 11.17 12.18
C LYS A 140 25.75 10.45 12.36
N GLY A 141 25.71 9.19 12.79
CA GLY A 141 26.91 8.36 12.91
C GLY A 141 27.94 8.91 13.89
N GLU A 142 29.19 9.02 13.45
CA GLU A 142 30.31 9.51 14.29
C GLU A 142 30.06 10.88 14.89
N ALA A 143 29.42 11.80 14.17
CA ALA A 143 29.10 13.12 14.70
C ALA A 143 28.15 13.04 15.91
N LYS A 144 27.18 12.10 15.87
CA LYS A 144 26.25 11.81 16.97
C LYS A 144 27.00 11.17 18.13
N ALA A 145 27.84 10.17 17.85
CA ALA A 145 28.65 9.49 18.86
C ALA A 145 29.60 10.46 19.60
N ALA A 146 30.32 11.30 18.87
CA ALA A 146 31.25 12.29 19.44
C ALA A 146 30.53 13.29 20.35
N GLN A 147 29.36 13.79 19.94
CA GLN A 147 28.58 14.72 20.76
C GLN A 147 28.04 14.05 22.03
N LEU A 148 27.55 12.80 21.93
CA LEU A 148 27.07 12.06 23.11
C LEU A 148 28.20 11.71 24.08
N ARG A 149 29.39 11.35 23.59
CA ARG A 149 30.58 11.15 24.45
C ARG A 149 30.99 12.42 25.18
N ALA A 150 30.95 13.56 24.50
CA ALA A 150 31.27 14.85 25.11
C ALA A 150 30.24 15.26 26.17
N LEU A 151 28.96 14.95 25.94
CA LEU A 151 27.87 15.29 26.85
C LEU A 151 27.79 14.36 28.07
N TYR A 152 28.13 13.08 27.89
CA TYR A 152 28.03 12.03 28.90
C TYR A 152 29.34 11.22 29.00
N PRO A 153 30.42 11.82 29.53
CA PRO A 153 31.71 11.13 29.69
C PRO A 153 31.64 9.90 30.60
N GLN A 154 30.68 9.88 31.53
CA GLN A 154 30.36 8.75 32.41
C GLN A 154 29.65 7.57 31.70
N GLY A 155 29.34 7.70 30.42
CA GLY A 155 28.64 6.70 29.61
C GLY A 155 27.13 6.91 29.54
N PHE A 156 26.51 6.21 28.60
CA PHE A 156 25.07 6.26 28.30
C PHE A 156 24.60 4.94 27.67
N ASP A 157 23.31 4.65 27.77
CA ASP A 157 22.67 3.52 27.06
C ASP A 157 21.98 4.05 25.80
N TYR A 158 22.01 3.33 24.67
CA TYR A 158 21.50 3.86 23.39
C TYR A 158 20.56 2.91 22.64
N ALA A 159 19.38 3.42 22.30
CA ALA A 159 18.42 2.78 21.41
C ALA A 159 18.50 3.33 19.97
N GLY A 160 18.67 2.44 19.00
CA GLY A 160 18.73 2.77 17.57
C GLY A 160 18.28 1.61 16.67
N ASP A 161 18.16 1.85 15.37
CA ASP A 161 17.65 0.88 14.39
C ASP A 161 18.58 0.60 13.20
N ALA A 162 19.59 1.45 12.98
CA ALA A 162 20.30 1.51 11.71
C ALA A 162 21.79 1.18 11.82
N ALA A 163 22.41 0.81 10.70
CA ALA A 163 23.87 0.67 10.61
C ALA A 163 24.61 1.97 10.96
N ALA A 164 23.96 3.12 10.76
CA ALA A 164 24.50 4.42 11.14
C ALA A 164 24.66 4.59 12.67
N ASP A 165 24.03 3.73 13.47
CA ASP A 165 24.13 3.75 14.93
C ASP A 165 25.31 2.92 15.45
N LEU A 166 26.01 2.16 14.60
CA LEU A 166 27.16 1.35 15.02
C LEU A 166 28.25 2.17 15.77
N PRO A 167 28.66 3.37 15.31
CA PRO A 167 29.56 4.23 16.08
C PRO A 167 29.02 4.66 17.45
N VAL A 168 27.70 4.82 17.55
CA VAL A 168 27.02 5.26 18.78
C VAL A 168 26.92 4.08 19.75
N TRP A 169 26.54 2.89 19.28
CA TRP A 169 26.60 1.65 20.05
C TRP A 169 28.02 1.30 20.50
N ALA A 170 29.03 1.59 19.68
CA ALA A 170 30.44 1.45 20.06
C ALA A 170 30.84 2.41 21.20
N ALA A 171 30.17 3.56 21.36
CA ALA A 171 30.36 4.49 22.46
C ALA A 171 29.48 4.20 23.69
N ALA A 172 28.30 3.60 23.49
CA ALA A 172 27.32 3.33 24.54
C ALA A 172 27.75 2.17 25.46
N ARG A 173 27.27 2.15 26.69
CA ARG A 173 27.48 1.04 27.63
C ARG A 173 26.59 -0.16 27.28
N ARG A 174 25.30 0.09 27.04
CA ARG A 174 24.31 -0.89 26.59
C ARG A 174 23.79 -0.57 25.20
N VAL A 175 23.55 -1.61 24.43
CA VAL A 175 23.02 -1.54 23.06
C VAL A 175 21.56 -1.96 23.07
N ILE A 176 20.66 -1.07 22.65
CA ILE A 176 19.25 -1.39 22.47
C ILE A 176 18.96 -1.32 20.97
N VAL A 177 18.65 -2.48 20.38
CA VAL A 177 18.39 -2.61 18.95
C VAL A 177 16.89 -2.62 18.73
N VAL A 178 16.38 -1.69 17.93
CA VAL A 178 14.95 -1.51 17.70
C VAL A 178 14.63 -1.70 16.22
N GLY A 179 13.86 -2.72 15.86
CA GLY A 179 13.34 -2.85 14.49
C GLY A 179 14.41 -3.02 13.38
N ALA A 180 15.66 -3.28 13.75
CA ALA A 180 16.79 -3.34 12.84
C ALA A 180 16.78 -4.59 11.94
N SER A 181 17.53 -4.53 10.83
CA SER A 181 17.72 -5.72 9.99
C SER A 181 18.59 -6.78 10.69
N GLY A 182 18.46 -8.04 10.27
CA GLY A 182 19.28 -9.12 10.82
C GLY A 182 20.80 -8.91 10.62
N SER A 183 21.22 -8.18 9.58
CA SER A 183 22.63 -7.81 9.40
C SER A 183 23.10 -6.78 10.43
N VAL A 184 22.27 -5.78 10.74
CA VAL A 184 22.57 -4.75 11.75
C VAL A 184 22.60 -5.35 13.14
N LEU A 185 21.64 -6.21 13.48
CA LEU A 185 21.61 -6.92 14.76
C LEU A 185 22.88 -7.78 14.95
N ARG A 186 23.31 -8.50 13.91
CA ARG A 186 24.57 -9.25 13.95
C ARG A 186 25.78 -8.35 14.14
N ALA A 187 25.82 -7.18 13.50
CA ALA A 187 26.91 -6.21 13.68
C ALA A 187 26.92 -5.62 15.10
N ALA A 188 25.75 -5.30 15.66
CA ALA A 188 25.59 -4.83 17.03
C ALA A 188 26.08 -5.86 18.06
N ARG A 189 25.72 -7.14 17.89
CA ARG A 189 26.18 -8.23 18.76
C ARG A 189 27.70 -8.45 18.70
N ARG A 190 28.36 -8.14 17.59
CA ARG A 190 29.84 -8.23 17.46
C ARG A 190 30.58 -7.19 18.30
N LEU A 191 29.91 -6.16 18.81
CA LEU A 191 30.53 -5.17 19.69
C LEU A 191 30.83 -5.72 21.10
N GLY A 192 30.34 -6.93 21.44
CA GLY A 192 30.64 -7.59 22.72
C GLY A 192 29.97 -6.94 23.93
N LYS A 193 28.91 -6.15 23.73
CA LYS A 193 28.19 -5.41 24.78
C LYS A 193 26.83 -6.04 25.09
N PRO A 194 26.21 -5.75 26.26
CA PRO A 194 24.85 -6.19 26.54
C PRO A 194 23.87 -5.64 25.48
N VAL A 195 23.12 -6.54 24.84
CA VAL A 195 22.15 -6.21 23.78
C VAL A 195 20.72 -6.48 24.26
N GLU A 196 19.86 -5.48 24.21
CA GLU A 196 18.40 -5.64 24.29
C GLU A 196 17.80 -5.50 22.88
N GLU A 197 16.78 -6.29 22.55
CA GLU A 197 16.21 -6.34 21.21
C GLU A 197 14.70 -6.12 21.23
N PHE A 198 14.23 -5.17 20.43
CA PHE A 198 12.83 -4.98 20.08
C PHE A 198 12.62 -5.45 18.63
N PRO A 199 11.89 -6.55 18.38
CA PRO A 199 11.86 -7.20 17.09
C PRO A 199 11.15 -6.37 16.00
N ALA A 200 11.66 -6.47 14.77
CA ALA A 200 11.06 -5.84 13.60
C ALA A 200 9.81 -6.58 13.11
N ALA A 201 8.85 -5.86 12.52
CA ALA A 201 7.77 -6.48 11.76
C ALA A 201 8.30 -7.16 10.48
N SER A 202 7.64 -8.24 10.04
CA SER A 202 8.00 -8.95 8.81
C SER A 202 7.80 -8.07 7.57
N ARG A 203 8.90 -7.52 7.04
CA ARG A 203 8.91 -6.64 5.86
C ARG A 203 8.35 -7.32 4.59
N PRO A 204 8.66 -8.58 4.26
CA PRO A 204 8.11 -9.24 3.06
C PRO A 204 6.59 -9.41 3.13
N ARG A 205 6.06 -9.85 4.29
CA ARG A 205 4.61 -9.98 4.48
C ARG A 205 3.92 -8.61 4.40
N ALA A 206 4.53 -7.58 4.97
CA ALA A 206 4.04 -6.21 4.88
C ALA A 206 4.01 -5.71 3.43
N LEU A 207 5.05 -6.00 2.64
CA LEU A 207 5.11 -5.65 1.21
C LEU A 207 4.06 -6.39 0.39
N LEU A 208 3.92 -7.71 0.53
CA LEU A 208 2.90 -8.50 -0.18
C LEU A 208 1.48 -8.00 0.13
N LYS A 209 1.20 -7.65 1.39
CA LYS A 209 -0.06 -7.04 1.80
C LYS A 209 -0.26 -5.66 1.16
N ALA A 210 0.80 -4.86 1.06
CA ALA A 210 0.78 -3.52 0.47
C ALA A 210 0.62 -3.53 -1.06
N LEU A 211 1.16 -4.53 -1.76
CA LEU A 211 0.97 -4.73 -3.20
C LEU A 211 -0.47 -5.11 -3.58
N ARG A 212 -1.26 -5.61 -2.62
CA ARG A 212 -2.67 -5.99 -2.81
C ARG A 212 -2.88 -6.97 -3.99
N LEU A 213 -2.06 -8.03 -4.05
CA LEU A 213 -2.11 -9.03 -5.13
C LEU A 213 -3.51 -9.63 -5.37
N HIS A 214 -4.35 -9.74 -4.34
CA HIS A 214 -5.75 -10.17 -4.47
C HIS A 214 -6.59 -9.27 -5.40
N GLN A 215 -6.22 -7.99 -5.58
CA GLN A 215 -6.90 -7.08 -6.52
C GLN A 215 -6.57 -7.39 -7.98
N TRP A 216 -5.55 -8.21 -8.26
CA TRP A 216 -5.19 -8.60 -9.63
C TRP A 216 -6.28 -9.46 -10.28
N ALA A 217 -7.17 -10.07 -9.50
CA ALA A 217 -8.35 -10.76 -10.02
C ALA A 217 -9.18 -9.88 -10.98
N LYS A 218 -9.20 -8.56 -10.78
CA LYS A 218 -9.87 -7.61 -11.69
C LYS A 218 -9.22 -7.53 -13.07
N ASN A 219 -7.92 -7.81 -13.15
CA ASN A 219 -7.17 -7.84 -14.40
C ASN A 219 -7.40 -9.15 -15.18
N ALA A 220 -8.07 -10.15 -14.61
CA ALA A 220 -8.45 -11.37 -15.33
C ALA A 220 -9.32 -11.07 -16.57
N LEU A 221 -9.96 -9.90 -16.63
CA LEU A 221 -10.70 -9.43 -17.80
C LEU A 221 -9.85 -9.33 -19.07
N VAL A 222 -8.52 -9.24 -18.96
CA VAL A 222 -7.58 -9.27 -20.09
C VAL A 222 -7.68 -10.58 -20.88
N PHE A 223 -8.12 -11.67 -20.25
CA PHE A 223 -8.28 -12.97 -20.91
C PHE A 223 -9.64 -13.14 -21.60
N VAL A 224 -10.61 -12.25 -21.38
CA VAL A 224 -11.95 -12.36 -22.01
C VAL A 224 -11.87 -12.34 -23.54
N PRO A 225 -11.12 -11.43 -24.18
CA PRO A 225 -10.97 -11.42 -25.64
C PRO A 225 -10.26 -12.65 -26.21
N LEU A 226 -9.41 -13.31 -25.42
CA LEU A 226 -8.73 -14.54 -25.84
C LEU A 226 -9.74 -15.66 -26.12
N VAL A 227 -10.72 -15.82 -25.23
CA VAL A 227 -11.78 -16.82 -25.37
C VAL A 227 -12.78 -16.42 -26.44
N LEU A 228 -13.31 -15.19 -26.36
CA LEU A 228 -14.34 -14.71 -27.29
C LEU A 228 -13.84 -14.49 -28.72
N GLY A 229 -12.54 -14.24 -28.88
CA GLY A 229 -11.88 -14.11 -30.18
C GLY A 229 -11.41 -15.44 -30.77
N GLY A 230 -11.76 -16.59 -30.17
CA GLY A 230 -11.44 -17.92 -30.70
C GLY A 230 -9.96 -18.33 -30.59
N ARG A 231 -9.16 -17.65 -29.76
CA ARG A 231 -7.74 -17.95 -29.57
C ARG A 231 -7.45 -18.77 -28.32
N ALA A 232 -8.46 -19.43 -27.77
CA ALA A 232 -8.35 -20.24 -26.55
C ALA A 232 -7.38 -21.43 -26.70
N GLY A 233 -7.24 -22.00 -27.91
CA GLY A 233 -6.31 -23.08 -28.20
C GLY A 233 -4.87 -22.64 -28.50
N ASP A 234 -4.58 -21.33 -28.55
CA ASP A 234 -3.28 -20.80 -28.93
C ASP A 234 -2.41 -20.48 -27.71
N ALA A 235 -1.35 -21.27 -27.51
CA ALA A 235 -0.41 -21.08 -26.41
C ALA A 235 0.31 -19.72 -26.45
N GLN A 236 0.57 -19.18 -27.64
CA GLN A 236 1.19 -17.85 -27.79
C GLN A 236 0.24 -16.75 -27.32
N ALA A 237 -1.05 -16.85 -27.65
CA ALA A 237 -2.08 -15.93 -27.18
C ALA A 237 -2.17 -15.90 -25.64
N TRP A 238 -2.09 -17.07 -24.99
CA TRP A 238 -2.04 -17.15 -23.52
C TRP A 238 -0.81 -16.46 -22.93
N GLY A 239 0.36 -16.63 -23.57
CA GLY A 239 1.59 -15.92 -23.20
C GLY A 239 1.43 -14.41 -23.28
N SER A 240 0.92 -13.88 -24.40
CA SER A 240 0.69 -12.45 -24.59
C SER A 240 -0.33 -11.87 -23.61
N ALA A 241 -1.45 -12.56 -23.38
CA ALA A 241 -2.43 -12.15 -22.37
C ALA A 241 -1.85 -12.18 -20.96
N GLY A 242 -0.98 -13.16 -20.67
CA GLY A 242 -0.24 -13.28 -19.40
C GLY A 242 0.71 -12.10 -19.17
N LEU A 243 1.44 -11.65 -20.20
CA LEU A 243 2.28 -10.45 -20.12
C LEU A 243 1.44 -9.19 -19.86
N ALA A 244 0.31 -9.04 -20.55
CA ALA A 244 -0.60 -7.92 -20.33
C ALA A 244 -1.22 -7.93 -18.91
N PHE A 245 -1.60 -9.11 -18.41
CA PHE A 245 -2.06 -9.30 -17.03
C PHE A 245 -0.99 -8.90 -16.00
N LEU A 246 0.27 -9.33 -16.21
CA LEU A 246 1.40 -8.98 -15.35
C LEU A 246 1.68 -7.48 -15.38
N ALA A 247 1.71 -6.87 -16.57
CA ALA A 247 1.92 -5.43 -16.73
C ALA A 247 0.85 -4.61 -15.97
N LEU A 248 -0.43 -4.91 -16.18
CA LEU A 248 -1.53 -4.27 -15.46
C LEU A 248 -1.48 -4.54 -13.95
N GLY A 249 -1.04 -5.74 -13.53
CA GLY A 249 -0.88 -6.10 -12.12
C GLY A 249 0.19 -5.26 -11.42
N LEU A 250 1.36 -5.13 -12.04
CA LEU A 250 2.47 -4.32 -11.52
C LEU A 250 2.11 -2.83 -11.46
N VAL A 251 1.54 -2.29 -12.54
CA VAL A 251 1.08 -0.89 -12.59
C VAL A 251 -0.01 -0.63 -11.55
N ALA A 252 -1.01 -1.51 -11.43
CA ALA A 252 -2.06 -1.36 -10.41
C ALA A 252 -1.50 -1.40 -8.99
N SER A 253 -0.56 -2.30 -8.70
CA SER A 253 0.08 -2.39 -7.37
C SER A 253 0.83 -1.12 -7.02
N ALA A 254 1.58 -0.56 -7.99
CA ALA A 254 2.28 0.70 -7.80
C ALA A 254 1.32 1.88 -7.63
N SER A 255 0.22 1.95 -8.39
CA SER A 255 -0.82 2.96 -8.20
C SER A 255 -1.49 2.87 -6.82
N TYR A 256 -1.73 1.67 -6.29
CA TYR A 256 -2.26 1.50 -4.93
C TYR A 256 -1.28 1.95 -3.86
N LEU A 257 0.00 1.60 -3.99
CA LEU A 257 1.05 2.06 -3.07
C LEU A 257 1.18 3.59 -3.10
N LEU A 258 1.15 4.21 -4.28
CA LEU A 258 1.18 5.66 -4.43
C LEU A 258 0.00 6.32 -3.73
N ASN A 259 -1.21 5.79 -3.92
CA ASN A 259 -2.39 6.31 -3.24
C ASN A 259 -2.28 6.15 -1.72
N ASP A 260 -1.82 5.00 -1.22
CA ASP A 260 -1.63 4.76 0.21
C ASP A 260 -0.58 5.70 0.84
N LEU A 261 0.48 6.08 0.09
CA LEU A 261 1.44 7.09 0.52
C LEU A 261 0.82 8.48 0.57
N LEU A 262 0.13 8.89 -0.48
CA LEU A 262 -0.53 10.20 -0.52
C LEU A 262 -1.59 10.31 0.57
N ASP A 263 -2.26 9.20 0.93
CA ASP A 263 -3.31 9.13 1.93
C ASP A 263 -2.85 8.83 3.37
N LEU A 264 -1.54 8.80 3.66
CA LEU A 264 -0.99 8.42 4.97
C LEU A 264 -1.70 9.04 6.19
N ALA A 265 -1.84 10.37 6.22
CA ALA A 265 -2.48 11.06 7.34
C ALA A 265 -3.95 10.66 7.51
N HIS A 266 -4.69 10.53 6.41
CA HIS A 266 -6.10 10.14 6.44
C HIS A 266 -6.26 8.66 6.83
N ASP A 267 -5.37 7.80 6.33
CA ASP A 267 -5.39 6.38 6.63
C ASP A 267 -5.11 6.11 8.12
N ARG A 268 -4.22 6.89 8.75
CA ARG A 268 -3.92 6.78 10.19
C ARG A 268 -5.08 7.20 11.08
N ALA A 269 -5.84 8.21 10.68
CA ALA A 269 -7.03 8.66 11.40
C ALA A 269 -8.21 7.68 11.29
N HIS A 270 -8.20 6.79 10.29
CA HIS A 270 -9.32 5.90 10.02
C HIS A 270 -9.22 4.56 10.78
N TRP A 271 -10.31 4.14 11.42
CA TRP A 271 -10.39 2.97 12.31
C TRP A 271 -9.79 1.67 11.75
N SER A 272 -10.10 1.31 10.49
CA SER A 272 -9.54 0.11 9.84
C SER A 272 -8.29 0.35 8.98
N LYS A 273 -8.14 1.53 8.35
CA LYS A 273 -7.03 1.81 7.43
C LYS A 273 -5.73 2.13 8.16
N ARG A 274 -5.78 2.47 9.45
CA ARG A 274 -4.59 2.68 10.30
C ARG A 274 -3.67 1.45 10.36
N GLU A 275 -4.23 0.26 10.13
CA GLU A 275 -3.51 -1.02 10.09
C GLU A 275 -2.83 -1.31 8.74
N ARG A 276 -2.98 -0.43 7.74
CA ARG A 276 -2.27 -0.57 6.46
C ARG A 276 -0.76 -0.57 6.70
N PRO A 277 0.03 -1.36 5.92
CA PRO A 277 1.47 -1.49 6.17
C PRO A 277 2.24 -0.17 6.23
N LEU A 278 1.94 0.77 5.32
CA LEU A 278 2.57 2.11 5.30
C LEU A 278 2.07 3.02 6.43
N ALA A 279 0.75 3.07 6.67
CA ALA A 279 0.14 3.90 7.73
C ALA A 279 0.65 3.51 9.13
N SER A 280 0.74 2.21 9.41
CA SER A 280 1.20 1.64 10.69
C SER A 280 2.73 1.65 10.89
N GLY A 281 3.51 2.02 9.86
CA GLY A 281 4.98 1.97 9.89
C GLY A 281 5.55 0.53 9.85
N ARG A 282 4.74 -0.49 9.54
CA ARG A 282 5.22 -1.88 9.37
C ARG A 282 6.02 -2.04 8.06
N LEU A 283 5.70 -1.22 7.05
CA LEU A 283 6.47 -1.10 5.82
C LEU A 283 7.10 0.30 5.78
N PRO A 284 8.43 0.42 5.72
CA PRO A 284 9.09 1.72 5.62
C PRO A 284 8.67 2.46 4.34
N ILE A 285 8.51 3.79 4.44
CA ILE A 285 8.15 4.64 3.29
C ILE A 285 9.14 4.47 2.14
N ALA A 286 10.45 4.39 2.43
CA ALA A 286 11.49 4.18 1.42
C ALA A 286 11.27 2.89 0.61
N THR A 287 10.86 1.79 1.27
CA THR A 287 10.54 0.54 0.59
C THR A 287 9.28 0.67 -0.25
N GLY A 288 8.27 1.41 0.23
CA GLY A 288 7.06 1.73 -0.53
C GLY A 288 7.38 2.52 -1.82
N LEU A 289 8.21 3.56 -1.71
CA LEU A 289 8.66 4.36 -2.86
C LEU A 289 9.46 3.52 -3.87
N ALA A 290 10.39 2.69 -3.41
CA ALA A 290 11.13 1.78 -4.28
C ALA A 290 10.19 0.80 -5.01
N ALA A 291 9.20 0.23 -4.30
CA ALA A 291 8.22 -0.66 -4.90
C ALA A 291 7.31 0.05 -5.93
N ILE A 292 6.99 1.33 -5.73
CA ILE A 292 6.26 2.14 -6.73
C ILE A 292 7.11 2.31 -7.98
N VAL A 293 8.36 2.75 -7.84
CA VAL A 293 9.26 2.99 -8.98
C VAL A 293 9.51 1.70 -9.76
N LEU A 294 9.86 0.62 -9.06
CA LEU A 294 10.10 -0.69 -9.67
C LEU A 294 8.83 -1.27 -10.29
N GLY A 295 7.67 -1.12 -9.65
CA GLY A 295 6.39 -1.60 -10.16
C GLY A 295 5.94 -0.85 -11.42
N LEU A 296 6.09 0.48 -11.47
CA LEU A 296 5.80 1.27 -12.67
C LEU A 296 6.79 0.97 -13.79
N ALA A 297 8.10 1.02 -13.51
CA ALA A 297 9.12 0.75 -14.52
C ALA A 297 9.00 -0.68 -15.07
N GLY A 298 8.87 -1.67 -14.19
CA GLY A 298 8.69 -3.07 -14.58
C GLY A 298 7.38 -3.30 -15.32
N GLY A 299 6.26 -2.75 -14.85
CA GLY A 299 4.97 -2.88 -15.52
C GLY A 299 4.95 -2.27 -16.92
N LEU A 300 5.55 -1.08 -17.08
CA LEU A 300 5.67 -0.43 -18.39
C LEU A 300 6.67 -1.15 -19.31
N ALA A 301 7.77 -1.69 -18.78
CA ALA A 301 8.71 -2.49 -19.56
C ALA A 301 8.06 -3.78 -20.07
N VAL A 302 7.31 -4.49 -19.23
CA VAL A 302 6.54 -5.68 -19.63
C VAL A 302 5.48 -5.30 -20.67
N ALA A 303 4.78 -4.17 -20.50
CA ALA A 303 3.80 -3.70 -21.47
C ALA A 303 4.44 -3.36 -22.83
N ALA A 304 5.60 -2.69 -22.82
CA ALA A 304 6.36 -2.38 -24.03
C ALA A 304 6.83 -3.65 -24.74
N TRP A 305 7.28 -4.65 -23.98
CA TRP A 305 7.67 -5.96 -24.52
C TRP A 305 6.48 -6.72 -25.12
N ALA A 306 5.29 -6.62 -24.50
CA ALA A 306 4.06 -7.22 -25.02
C ALA A 306 3.55 -6.53 -26.31
N GLY A 307 4.00 -5.31 -26.60
CA GLY A 307 3.74 -4.58 -27.84
C GLY A 307 3.21 -3.15 -27.64
N ALA A 308 3.36 -2.31 -28.66
CA ALA A 308 3.02 -0.89 -28.60
C ALA A 308 1.53 -0.62 -28.27
N ALA A 309 0.61 -1.46 -28.76
CA ALA A 309 -0.81 -1.34 -28.45
C ALA A 309 -1.12 -1.64 -26.97
N VAL A 310 -0.45 -2.65 -26.40
CA VAL A 310 -0.55 -2.99 -24.96
C VAL A 310 0.01 -1.86 -24.12
N LEU A 311 1.19 -1.34 -24.46
CA LEU A 311 1.78 -0.19 -23.79
C LEU A 311 0.85 1.03 -23.78
N THR A 312 0.27 1.39 -24.93
CA THR A 312 -0.69 2.50 -25.03
C THR A 312 -1.91 2.27 -24.14
N GLY A 313 -2.48 1.06 -24.13
CA GLY A 313 -3.61 0.72 -23.27
C GLY A 313 -3.27 0.77 -21.77
N VAL A 314 -2.09 0.30 -21.38
CA VAL A 314 -1.59 0.38 -20.00
C VAL A 314 -1.32 1.83 -19.57
N LEU A 315 -0.79 2.66 -20.45
CA LEU A 315 -0.60 4.10 -20.20
C LEU A 315 -1.93 4.82 -20.04
N ALA A 316 -2.92 4.54 -20.89
CA ALA A 316 -4.27 5.06 -20.76
C ALA A 316 -4.90 4.62 -19.42
N TYR A 317 -4.70 3.36 -19.03
CA TYR A 317 -5.19 2.82 -17.77
C TYR A 317 -4.55 3.53 -16.56
N LEU A 318 -3.24 3.73 -16.59
CA LEU A 318 -2.51 4.46 -15.56
C LEU A 318 -3.00 5.91 -15.47
N ALA A 319 -3.09 6.61 -16.60
CA ALA A 319 -3.56 8.00 -16.67
C ALA A 319 -4.97 8.15 -16.07
N LEU A 320 -5.91 7.29 -16.48
CA LEU A 320 -7.28 7.32 -15.96
C LEU A 320 -7.35 6.96 -14.48
N THR A 321 -6.52 6.02 -14.01
CA THR A 321 -6.43 5.65 -12.58
C THR A 321 -5.91 6.80 -11.72
N LEU A 322 -4.91 7.55 -12.21
CA LEU A 322 -4.37 8.73 -11.54
C LEU A 322 -5.38 9.88 -11.53
N ALA A 323 -6.01 10.17 -12.68
CA ALA A 323 -7.07 11.17 -12.80
C ALA A 323 -8.25 10.87 -11.87
N TYR A 324 -8.63 9.59 -11.77
CA TYR A 324 -9.66 9.13 -10.84
C TYR A 324 -9.29 9.41 -9.39
N SER A 325 -8.07 9.07 -9.00
CA SER A 325 -7.59 9.22 -7.62
C SER A 325 -7.46 10.70 -7.22
N ALA A 326 -7.08 11.56 -8.15
CA ALA A 326 -6.89 12.99 -7.94
C ALA A 326 -8.23 13.76 -7.86
N TRP A 327 -9.09 13.59 -8.86
CA TRP A 327 -10.26 14.46 -9.06
C TRP A 327 -11.56 13.69 -9.37
N LEU A 328 -11.58 12.78 -10.35
CA LEU A 328 -12.87 12.24 -10.87
C LEU A 328 -13.70 11.51 -9.80
N LYS A 329 -13.04 10.90 -8.80
CA LYS A 329 -13.75 10.22 -7.70
C LYS A 329 -14.66 11.12 -6.85
N ARG A 330 -14.51 12.45 -6.97
CA ARG A 330 -15.24 13.47 -6.20
C ARG A 330 -16.44 14.03 -6.97
N VAL A 331 -16.61 13.66 -8.24
CA VAL A 331 -17.70 14.14 -9.09
C VAL A 331 -18.77 13.05 -9.15
N PRO A 332 -20.00 13.31 -8.67
CA PRO A 332 -21.10 12.36 -8.75
C PRO A 332 -21.32 11.85 -10.17
N MET A 333 -21.72 10.57 -10.28
CA MET A 333 -21.89 9.78 -11.51
C MET A 333 -20.61 9.50 -12.30
N LEU A 334 -19.73 10.49 -12.42
CA LEU A 334 -18.48 10.37 -13.15
C LEU A 334 -17.53 9.36 -12.48
N ASP A 335 -17.59 9.21 -11.16
CA ASP A 335 -16.83 8.19 -10.44
C ASP A 335 -17.19 6.77 -10.90
N ALA A 336 -18.48 6.45 -11.02
CA ALA A 336 -18.97 5.15 -11.44
C ALA A 336 -18.71 4.88 -12.93
N LEU A 337 -18.92 5.88 -13.79
CA LEU A 337 -18.60 5.80 -15.21
C LEU A 337 -17.09 5.57 -15.43
N THR A 338 -16.25 6.27 -14.67
CA THR A 338 -14.79 6.09 -14.74
C THR A 338 -14.38 4.69 -14.32
N LEU A 339 -14.99 4.14 -13.26
CA LEU A 339 -14.75 2.76 -12.85
C LEU A 339 -15.18 1.76 -13.95
N GLY A 340 -16.34 1.96 -14.57
CA GLY A 340 -16.79 1.18 -15.73
C GLY A 340 -15.78 1.20 -16.88
N SER A 341 -15.32 2.39 -17.26
CA SER A 341 -14.30 2.57 -18.29
C SER A 341 -12.96 1.89 -17.95
N LEU A 342 -12.52 1.94 -16.69
CA LEU A 342 -11.30 1.25 -16.25
C LEU A 342 -11.42 -0.28 -16.39
N PHE A 343 -12.60 -0.87 -16.19
CA PHE A 343 -12.79 -2.29 -16.44
C PHE A 343 -12.82 -2.61 -17.93
N SER A 344 -13.52 -1.83 -18.75
CA SER A 344 -13.51 -1.99 -20.21
C SER A 344 -12.13 -1.82 -20.82
N LEU A 345 -11.32 -0.92 -20.28
CA LEU A 345 -9.96 -0.72 -20.76
C LEU A 345 -9.07 -1.95 -20.54
N ARG A 346 -9.32 -2.76 -19.50
CA ARG A 346 -8.62 -4.04 -19.31
C ARG A 346 -8.95 -5.03 -20.42
N ILE A 347 -10.21 -5.07 -20.85
CA ILE A 347 -10.64 -5.89 -21.99
C ILE A 347 -9.99 -5.37 -23.26
N ALA A 348 -9.98 -4.04 -23.49
CA ALA A 348 -9.30 -3.45 -24.64
C ALA A 348 -7.80 -3.76 -24.68
N VAL A 349 -7.12 -3.75 -23.53
CA VAL A 349 -5.72 -4.20 -23.42
C VAL A 349 -5.58 -5.68 -23.78
N GLY A 350 -6.54 -6.53 -23.38
CA GLY A 350 -6.59 -7.94 -23.79
C GLY A 350 -6.79 -8.14 -25.29
N VAL A 351 -7.66 -7.33 -25.92
CA VAL A 351 -7.86 -7.32 -27.37
C VAL A 351 -6.54 -7.01 -28.08
N ALA A 352 -5.85 -5.97 -27.61
CA ALA A 352 -4.55 -5.56 -28.15
C ALA A 352 -3.47 -6.64 -27.94
N ALA A 353 -3.43 -7.28 -26.77
CA ALA A 353 -2.42 -8.29 -26.44
C ALA A 353 -2.58 -9.56 -27.28
N VAL A 354 -3.81 -9.97 -27.57
CA VAL A 354 -4.13 -11.23 -28.25
C VAL A 354 -4.38 -11.03 -29.75
N ALA A 355 -4.29 -9.78 -30.23
CA ALA A 355 -4.45 -9.37 -31.62
C ALA A 355 -5.76 -9.89 -32.25
N VAL A 356 -6.86 -9.79 -31.49
CA VAL A 356 -8.21 -10.15 -31.96
C VAL A 356 -8.95 -8.91 -32.47
N ALA A 357 -10.01 -9.12 -33.24
CA ALA A 357 -10.83 -8.03 -33.77
C ALA A 357 -11.43 -7.18 -32.65
N TRP A 358 -11.44 -5.86 -32.86
CA TRP A 358 -12.06 -4.92 -31.94
C TRP A 358 -13.58 -5.05 -31.98
N SER A 359 -14.20 -5.26 -30.81
CA SER A 359 -15.66 -5.37 -30.65
C SER A 359 -16.20 -4.17 -29.88
N PRO A 360 -16.87 -3.21 -30.54
CA PRO A 360 -17.54 -2.10 -29.85
C PRO A 360 -18.62 -2.59 -28.90
N TRP A 361 -19.35 -3.66 -29.26
CA TRP A 361 -20.41 -4.21 -28.41
C TRP A 361 -19.85 -4.81 -27.12
N LEU A 362 -18.76 -5.58 -27.19
CA LEU A 362 -18.15 -6.19 -26.00
C LEU A 362 -17.64 -5.14 -25.00
N LEU A 363 -16.98 -4.08 -25.51
CA LEU A 363 -16.43 -3.01 -24.66
C LEU A 363 -17.53 -2.16 -24.04
N THR A 364 -18.59 -1.88 -24.80
CA THR A 364 -19.75 -1.14 -24.31
C THR A 364 -20.53 -1.98 -23.30
N PHE A 365 -20.76 -3.27 -23.57
CA PHE A 365 -21.33 -4.21 -22.62
C PHE A 365 -20.60 -4.17 -21.27
N SER A 366 -19.28 -4.32 -21.30
CA SER A 366 -18.43 -4.26 -20.12
C SER A 366 -18.60 -2.93 -19.39
N MET A 367 -18.61 -1.81 -20.13
CA MET A 367 -18.71 -0.48 -19.53
C MET A 367 -19.99 -0.34 -18.73
N PHE A 368 -21.13 -0.73 -19.30
CA PHE A 368 -22.43 -0.67 -18.63
C PHE A 368 -22.55 -1.65 -17.47
N LEU A 369 -22.04 -2.89 -17.63
CA LEU A 369 -22.02 -3.88 -16.56
C LEU A 369 -21.27 -3.37 -15.32
N PHE A 370 -20.02 -2.92 -15.51
CA PHE A 370 -19.20 -2.46 -14.39
C PHE A 370 -19.65 -1.11 -13.83
N THR A 371 -20.27 -0.26 -14.64
CA THR A 371 -20.94 0.97 -14.16
C THR A 371 -22.12 0.61 -13.25
N SER A 372 -22.95 -0.37 -13.63
CA SER A 372 -24.05 -0.87 -12.79
C SER A 372 -23.55 -1.39 -11.45
N LEU A 373 -22.50 -2.23 -11.45
CA LEU A 373 -21.89 -2.72 -10.21
C LEU A 373 -21.34 -1.57 -9.36
N SER A 374 -20.67 -0.60 -9.97
CA SER A 374 -20.19 0.58 -9.24
C SER A 374 -21.34 1.37 -8.58
N PHE A 375 -22.45 1.55 -9.28
CA PHE A 375 -23.64 2.19 -8.72
C PHE A 375 -24.30 1.38 -7.60
N ALA A 376 -24.35 0.05 -7.69
CA ALA A 376 -24.85 -0.79 -6.59
C ALA A 376 -24.07 -0.54 -5.29
N LYS A 377 -22.74 -0.40 -5.40
CA LYS A 377 -21.90 -0.02 -4.25
C LYS A 377 -22.22 1.40 -3.75
N ARG A 378 -22.35 2.38 -4.64
CA ARG A 378 -22.69 3.77 -4.24
C ARG A 378 -24.04 3.82 -3.53
N HIS A 379 -25.04 3.12 -4.05
CA HIS A 379 -26.38 3.01 -3.46
C HIS A 379 -26.32 2.53 -2.01
N THR A 380 -25.59 1.44 -1.71
CA THR A 380 -25.44 0.95 -0.32
C THR A 380 -24.74 1.96 0.60
N GLU A 381 -23.77 2.72 0.08
CA GLU A 381 -23.08 3.76 0.86
C GLU A 381 -24.01 4.95 1.17
N LEU A 382 -24.83 5.38 0.19
CA LEU A 382 -25.79 6.47 0.34
C LEU A 382 -26.91 6.11 1.32
N ARG A 383 -27.51 4.92 1.18
CA ARG A 383 -28.49 4.39 2.15
C ARG A 383 -27.93 4.31 3.55
N GLY A 384 -26.69 3.81 3.68
CA GLY A 384 -26.00 3.74 4.95
C GLY A 384 -25.74 5.11 5.58
N ALA A 385 -25.44 6.13 4.77
CA ALA A 385 -25.28 7.51 5.23
C ALA A 385 -26.61 8.13 5.67
N ALA A 386 -27.68 7.96 4.89
CA ALA A 386 -29.03 8.40 5.22
C ALA A 386 -29.50 7.85 6.58
N ARG A 387 -29.31 6.53 6.80
CA ARG A 387 -29.67 5.86 8.07
C ARG A 387 -28.90 6.38 9.29
N ARG A 388 -27.67 6.84 9.10
CA ARG A 388 -26.85 7.44 10.16
C ARG A 388 -27.18 8.92 10.42
N GLY A 389 -28.18 9.48 9.73
CA GLY A 389 -28.52 10.90 9.84
C GLY A 389 -27.39 11.82 9.39
N GLN A 390 -26.51 11.35 8.49
CA GLN A 390 -25.43 12.19 7.97
C GLN A 390 -26.02 13.25 7.04
N ALA A 391 -25.85 14.52 7.40
CA ALA A 391 -26.28 15.65 6.58
C ALA A 391 -25.14 16.12 5.65
N GLY A 392 -25.51 16.56 4.45
CA GLY A 392 -24.58 17.10 3.45
C GLY A 392 -23.82 16.05 2.65
N THR A 393 -22.76 16.51 1.98
CA THR A 393 -22.01 15.68 1.02
C THR A 393 -21.17 14.60 1.71
N ILE A 394 -21.19 13.40 1.14
CA ILE A 394 -20.35 12.28 1.57
C ILE A 394 -18.90 12.62 1.25
N ALA A 395 -18.07 12.63 2.31
CA ALA A 395 -16.66 12.99 2.26
C ALA A 395 -15.91 12.25 1.13
N GLY A 396 -15.30 13.02 0.24
CA GLY A 396 -14.44 12.52 -0.84
C GLY A 396 -15.15 11.93 -2.05
N ARG A 397 -16.50 11.98 -2.11
CA ARG A 397 -17.31 11.44 -3.22
C ARG A 397 -18.25 12.46 -3.87
N GLY A 398 -18.68 13.47 -3.11
CA GLY A 398 -19.51 14.56 -3.64
C GLY A 398 -21.00 14.23 -3.77
N TYR A 399 -21.42 13.01 -3.45
CA TYR A 399 -22.84 12.63 -3.41
C TYR A 399 -23.50 13.08 -2.10
N GLU A 400 -24.80 13.29 -2.13
CA GLU A 400 -25.65 13.48 -0.96
C GLU A 400 -26.55 12.25 -0.74
N PRO A 401 -26.94 11.93 0.50
CA PRO A 401 -27.85 10.81 0.75
C PRO A 401 -29.17 10.88 -0.05
N ALA A 402 -29.60 12.09 -0.44
CA ALA A 402 -30.76 12.34 -1.28
C ALA A 402 -30.61 11.84 -2.73
N ASP A 403 -29.38 11.61 -3.21
CA ASP A 403 -29.11 11.12 -4.57
C ASP A 403 -29.40 9.62 -4.74
N GLU A 404 -29.73 8.93 -3.65
CA GLU A 404 -29.93 7.47 -3.63
C GLU A 404 -30.90 6.94 -4.70
N PRO A 405 -32.08 7.57 -4.94
CA PRO A 405 -33.02 7.08 -5.94
C PRO A 405 -32.49 7.24 -7.37
N VAL A 406 -31.74 8.31 -7.62
CA VAL A 406 -31.10 8.56 -8.93
C VAL A 406 -30.03 7.51 -9.18
N VAL A 407 -29.17 7.25 -8.20
CA VAL A 407 -28.11 6.22 -8.29
C VAL A 407 -28.70 4.82 -8.48
N LEU A 408 -29.81 4.51 -7.81
CA LEU A 408 -30.55 3.27 -8.00
C LEU A 408 -31.05 3.12 -9.44
N ALA A 409 -31.74 4.14 -9.96
CA ALA A 409 -32.32 4.12 -11.30
C ALA A 409 -31.25 3.97 -12.38
N PHE A 410 -30.19 4.78 -12.34
CA PHE A 410 -29.07 4.67 -13.28
C PHE A 410 -28.35 3.33 -13.17
N GLY A 411 -28.20 2.80 -11.96
CA GLY A 411 -27.57 1.51 -11.74
C GLY A 411 -28.34 0.33 -12.34
N ILE A 412 -29.65 0.24 -12.09
CA ILE A 412 -30.51 -0.80 -12.67
C ILE A 412 -30.59 -0.66 -14.20
N ALA A 413 -30.80 0.57 -14.70
CA ALA A 413 -30.84 0.84 -16.14
C ALA A 413 -29.53 0.42 -16.83
N SER A 414 -28.37 0.73 -16.23
CA SER A 414 -27.08 0.30 -16.77
C SER A 414 -26.93 -1.22 -16.79
N GLY A 415 -27.45 -1.91 -15.77
CA GLY A 415 -27.42 -3.36 -15.69
C GLY A 415 -28.24 -4.01 -16.80
N LEU A 416 -29.48 -3.54 -17.00
CA LEU A 416 -30.34 -4.03 -18.08
C LEU A 416 -29.80 -3.70 -19.47
N ALA A 417 -29.26 -2.49 -19.65
CA ALA A 417 -28.59 -2.09 -20.89
C ALA A 417 -27.43 -3.03 -21.22
N SER A 418 -26.63 -3.45 -20.24
CA SER A 418 -25.54 -4.41 -20.47
C SER A 418 -26.06 -5.75 -21.02
N VAL A 419 -27.19 -6.26 -20.54
CA VAL A 419 -27.82 -7.49 -21.05
C VAL A 419 -28.23 -7.32 -22.52
N VAL A 420 -28.92 -6.22 -22.84
CA VAL A 420 -29.36 -5.93 -24.22
C VAL A 420 -28.16 -5.80 -25.16
N ILE A 421 -27.11 -5.07 -24.73
CA ILE A 421 -25.90 -4.88 -25.53
C ILE A 421 -25.16 -6.21 -25.73
N PHE A 422 -25.15 -7.11 -24.75
CA PHE A 422 -24.57 -8.44 -24.92
C PHE A 422 -25.39 -9.29 -25.91
N ILE A 423 -26.73 -9.20 -25.89
CA ILE A 423 -27.57 -9.86 -26.90
C ILE A 423 -27.26 -9.32 -28.31
N LEU A 424 -27.06 -8.01 -28.45
CA LEU A 424 -26.65 -7.40 -29.72
C LEU A 424 -25.26 -7.87 -30.16
N TYR A 425 -24.32 -8.01 -29.24
CA TYR A 425 -23.01 -8.62 -29.50
C TYR A 425 -23.17 -10.04 -30.04
N LEU A 426 -23.98 -10.88 -29.39
CA LEU A 426 -24.23 -12.25 -29.84
C LEU A 426 -24.80 -12.25 -31.26
N ALA A 427 -25.92 -11.53 -31.47
CA ALA A 427 -26.66 -11.53 -32.72
C ALA A 427 -25.87 -10.98 -33.92
N ASN A 428 -25.00 -9.98 -33.70
CA ASN A 428 -24.32 -9.28 -34.79
C ASN A 428 -22.86 -9.69 -35.00
N GLU A 429 -22.14 -10.09 -33.95
CA GLU A 429 -20.73 -10.42 -34.03
C GLU A 429 -20.45 -11.89 -33.73
N ALA A 430 -20.87 -12.41 -32.56
CA ALA A 430 -20.43 -13.73 -32.12
C ALA A 430 -20.82 -14.86 -33.09
N PHE A 431 -21.99 -14.79 -33.73
CA PHE A 431 -22.42 -15.77 -34.75
C PHE A 431 -21.81 -15.57 -36.13
N ARG A 432 -21.33 -14.37 -36.44
CA ARG A 432 -20.78 -14.06 -37.77
C ARG A 432 -19.28 -14.38 -37.88
N HIS A 433 -18.61 -14.49 -36.74
CA HIS A 433 -17.19 -14.87 -36.70
C HIS A 433 -17.11 -16.39 -36.53
N ALA A 434 -16.54 -17.10 -37.52
CA ALA A 434 -16.27 -18.55 -37.47
C ALA A 434 -15.21 -18.96 -36.42
N ALA A 435 -14.91 -18.09 -35.46
CA ALA A 435 -13.84 -18.24 -34.48
C ALA A 435 -14.26 -19.12 -33.29
N LEU A 436 -15.57 -19.35 -33.08
CA LEU A 436 -16.11 -20.17 -32.00
C LEU A 436 -16.66 -21.48 -32.54
N ALA A 437 -16.38 -22.58 -31.84
CA ALA A 437 -16.82 -23.92 -32.21
C ALA A 437 -18.34 -24.13 -32.02
N ALA A 438 -18.92 -23.57 -30.94
CA ALA A 438 -20.36 -23.69 -30.65
C ALA A 438 -20.95 -22.39 -30.08
N PRO A 439 -21.05 -21.30 -30.87
CA PRO A 439 -21.47 -19.99 -30.38
C PRO A 439 -22.86 -19.95 -29.74
N LEU A 440 -23.74 -20.92 -30.07
CA LEU A 440 -25.07 -21.06 -29.49
C LEU A 440 -25.05 -21.24 -27.96
N ALA A 441 -23.99 -21.83 -27.40
CA ALA A 441 -23.86 -22.02 -25.96
C ALA A 441 -23.89 -20.68 -25.19
N LEU A 442 -23.45 -19.59 -25.82
CA LEU A 442 -23.40 -18.26 -25.20
C LEU A 442 -24.78 -17.63 -24.98
N TRP A 443 -25.85 -18.11 -25.61
CA TRP A 443 -27.21 -17.60 -25.38
C TRP A 443 -27.73 -17.84 -23.95
N SER A 444 -27.11 -18.75 -23.20
CA SER A 444 -27.38 -18.91 -21.77
C SER A 444 -26.89 -17.72 -20.94
N PHE A 445 -25.87 -16.98 -21.40
CA PHE A 445 -25.20 -15.94 -20.62
C PHE A 445 -26.09 -14.71 -20.32
N PRO A 446 -26.90 -14.16 -21.24
CA PRO A 446 -27.86 -13.11 -20.92
C PRO A 446 -28.77 -13.44 -19.72
N LEU A 447 -29.29 -14.67 -19.66
CA LEU A 447 -30.15 -15.11 -18.54
C LEU A 447 -29.36 -15.16 -17.24
N ILE A 448 -28.16 -15.74 -17.26
CA ILE A 448 -27.25 -15.78 -16.09
C ILE A 448 -26.95 -14.36 -15.60
N LEU A 449 -26.71 -13.44 -16.53
CA LEU A 449 -26.41 -12.05 -16.22
C LEU A 449 -27.60 -11.34 -15.57
N VAL A 450 -28.81 -11.56 -16.07
CA VAL A 450 -30.04 -11.04 -15.44
C VAL A 450 -30.19 -11.57 -14.02
N LEU A 451 -29.99 -12.87 -13.79
CA LEU A 451 -30.08 -13.48 -12.47
C LEU A 451 -29.02 -12.93 -11.51
N PHE A 452 -27.78 -12.81 -11.97
CA PHE A 452 -26.69 -12.22 -11.20
C PHE A 452 -26.98 -10.76 -10.86
N MET A 453 -27.42 -9.96 -11.85
CA MET A 453 -27.69 -8.54 -11.63
C MET A 453 -28.90 -8.32 -10.73
N GLY A 454 -29.97 -9.09 -10.91
CA GLY A 454 -31.12 -9.09 -10.02
C GLY A 454 -30.70 -9.43 -8.59
N ARG A 455 -29.82 -10.42 -8.40
CA ARG A 455 -29.29 -10.77 -7.08
C ARG A 455 -28.51 -9.62 -6.44
N VAL A 456 -27.60 -8.98 -7.18
CA VAL A 456 -26.81 -7.84 -6.68
C VAL A 456 -27.73 -6.69 -6.24
N TRP A 457 -28.70 -6.31 -7.08
CA TRP A 457 -29.60 -5.19 -6.78
C TRP A 457 -30.62 -5.51 -5.69
N LEU A 458 -31.12 -6.76 -5.59
CA LEU A 458 -31.95 -7.21 -4.47
C LEU A 458 -31.21 -7.14 -3.14
N LEU A 459 -29.94 -7.57 -3.10
CA LEU A 459 -29.13 -7.51 -1.88
C LEU A 459 -28.70 -6.08 -1.53
N ALA A 460 -28.43 -5.25 -2.53
CA ALA A 460 -28.15 -3.83 -2.34
C ALA A 460 -29.34 -3.11 -1.70
N GLY A 461 -30.56 -3.35 -2.18
CA GLY A 461 -31.78 -2.77 -1.60
C GLY A 461 -32.11 -3.30 -0.19
N ARG A 462 -31.65 -4.51 0.14
CA ARG A 462 -31.79 -5.14 1.48
C ARG A 462 -30.64 -4.77 2.44
N ASP A 463 -29.70 -3.94 2.01
CA ASP A 463 -28.49 -3.58 2.78
C ASP A 463 -27.62 -4.79 3.19
N ALA A 464 -27.73 -5.88 2.45
CA ALA A 464 -27.00 -7.13 2.68
C ALA A 464 -25.74 -7.27 1.78
N LEU A 465 -25.52 -6.29 0.89
CA LEU A 465 -24.31 -6.22 0.06
C LEU A 465 -23.21 -5.45 0.80
N HIS A 466 -22.34 -6.17 1.51
CA HIS A 466 -21.25 -5.57 2.31
C HIS A 466 -19.92 -5.46 1.57
N ASP A 467 -19.69 -6.35 0.60
CA ASP A 467 -18.46 -6.41 -0.18
C ASP A 467 -18.59 -5.61 -1.48
N ASP A 468 -17.43 -5.27 -2.07
CA ASP A 468 -17.37 -4.79 -3.45
C ASP A 468 -18.03 -5.82 -4.38
N PRO A 469 -18.89 -5.44 -5.34
CA PRO A 469 -19.67 -6.41 -6.13
C PRO A 469 -18.82 -7.45 -6.87
N VAL A 470 -17.59 -7.09 -7.27
CA VAL A 470 -16.63 -8.03 -7.86
C VAL A 470 -16.12 -9.03 -6.83
N ALA A 471 -15.84 -8.59 -5.60
CA ALA A 471 -15.45 -9.48 -4.51
C ALA A 471 -16.63 -10.36 -4.05
N PHE A 472 -17.84 -9.80 -4.04
CA PHE A 472 -19.09 -10.52 -3.77
C PHE A 472 -19.27 -11.67 -4.77
N ALA A 473 -19.09 -11.42 -6.07
CA ALA A 473 -19.25 -12.45 -7.11
C ALA A 473 -18.36 -13.69 -6.90
N VAL A 474 -17.20 -13.53 -6.24
CA VAL A 474 -16.24 -14.62 -5.98
C VAL A 474 -16.46 -15.32 -4.63
N ARG A 475 -17.26 -14.74 -3.73
CA ARG A 475 -17.53 -15.30 -2.38
C ARG A 475 -18.94 -15.87 -2.25
N ASP A 476 -19.90 -15.29 -2.96
CA ASP A 476 -21.30 -15.65 -2.87
C ASP A 476 -21.57 -16.96 -3.61
N ARG A 477 -22.06 -17.99 -2.87
CA ARG A 477 -22.26 -19.33 -3.41
C ARG A 477 -23.20 -19.37 -4.63
N PRO A 478 -24.39 -18.72 -4.63
CA PRO A 478 -25.22 -18.67 -5.83
C PRO A 478 -24.53 -17.97 -7.01
N SER A 479 -23.80 -16.88 -6.77
CA SER A 479 -23.03 -16.20 -7.82
C SER A 479 -21.92 -17.08 -8.38
N LEU A 480 -21.26 -17.89 -7.55
CA LEU A 480 -20.26 -18.88 -7.99
C LEU A 480 -20.88 -19.99 -8.85
N VAL A 481 -22.08 -20.47 -8.51
CA VAL A 481 -22.80 -21.44 -9.34
C VAL A 481 -23.12 -20.81 -10.71
N LEU A 482 -23.68 -19.60 -10.72
CA LEU A 482 -23.96 -18.86 -11.97
C LEU A 482 -22.68 -18.64 -12.80
N ALA A 483 -21.58 -18.27 -12.16
CA ALA A 483 -20.28 -18.12 -12.81
C ALA A 483 -19.74 -19.45 -13.37
N GLY A 484 -19.95 -20.57 -12.66
CA GLY A 484 -19.61 -21.91 -13.14
C GLY A 484 -20.41 -22.32 -14.38
N VAL A 485 -21.72 -22.07 -14.39
CA VAL A 485 -22.56 -22.31 -15.58
C VAL A 485 -22.14 -21.42 -16.75
N ALA A 486 -21.85 -20.14 -16.50
CA ALA A 486 -21.31 -19.25 -17.52
C ALA A 486 -19.95 -19.74 -18.06
N GLY A 487 -19.03 -20.15 -17.17
CA GLY A 487 -17.73 -20.69 -17.55
C GLY A 487 -17.86 -21.93 -18.43
N LEU A 488 -18.78 -22.84 -18.10
CA LEU A 488 -19.08 -24.01 -18.94
C LEU A 488 -19.63 -23.60 -20.30
N ALA A 489 -20.57 -22.65 -20.36
CA ALA A 489 -21.11 -22.15 -21.62
C ALA A 489 -20.02 -21.53 -22.51
N PHE A 490 -19.11 -20.76 -21.93
CA PHE A 490 -17.95 -20.19 -22.65
C PHE A 490 -16.96 -21.27 -23.10
N ALA A 491 -16.72 -22.31 -22.29
CA ALA A 491 -15.86 -23.42 -22.65
C ALA A 491 -16.44 -24.23 -23.82
N VAL A 492 -17.75 -24.53 -23.77
CA VAL A 492 -18.46 -25.19 -24.89
C VAL A 492 -18.43 -24.30 -26.13
N ALA A 493 -18.63 -22.99 -25.99
CA ALA A 493 -18.53 -22.08 -27.13
C ALA A 493 -17.15 -22.08 -27.77
N ALA A 494 -16.08 -22.11 -26.97
CA ALA A 494 -14.71 -22.09 -27.44
C ALA A 494 -14.24 -23.43 -28.05
N PHE A 495 -14.56 -24.56 -27.41
CA PHE A 495 -14.01 -25.88 -27.76
C PHE A 495 -15.02 -26.84 -28.40
N GLY A 496 -16.30 -26.50 -28.42
CA GLY A 496 -17.37 -27.40 -28.85
C GLY A 496 -17.75 -28.41 -27.76
N LEU A 497 -18.75 -29.24 -28.07
CA LEU A 497 -19.07 -30.40 -27.24
C LEU A 497 -18.15 -31.56 -27.63
N PRO A 498 -17.64 -32.35 -26.66
CA PRO A 498 -16.89 -33.55 -26.98
C PRO A 498 -17.78 -34.52 -27.79
N PRO A 499 -17.21 -35.26 -28.77
CA PRO A 499 -17.99 -36.13 -29.65
C PRO A 499 -18.82 -37.19 -28.91
N SER A 500 -18.39 -37.61 -27.72
CA SER A 500 -19.09 -38.56 -26.86
C SER A 500 -20.41 -38.04 -26.27
N LEU A 501 -20.63 -36.71 -26.26
CA LEU A 501 -21.84 -36.07 -25.76
C LEU A 501 -22.77 -35.62 -26.89
N LEU A 502 -22.33 -35.72 -28.15
CA LEU A 502 -23.19 -35.44 -29.29
C LEU A 502 -24.09 -36.67 -29.55
N PRO A 503 -25.42 -36.49 -29.71
CA PRO A 503 -26.30 -37.57 -30.12
C PRO A 503 -25.78 -38.22 -31.42
N GLN A 504 -25.64 -39.54 -31.44
CA GLN A 504 -25.24 -40.28 -32.65
C GLN A 504 -26.28 -40.00 -33.75
N GLY A 505 -25.92 -39.19 -34.74
CA GLY A 505 -26.81 -38.77 -35.84
C GLY A 505 -26.70 -37.32 -36.26
N PHE A 506 -26.06 -36.45 -35.48
CA PHE A 506 -25.70 -35.09 -35.89
C PHE A 506 -24.24 -35.02 -36.35
N GLY A 507 -23.95 -35.59 -37.51
CA GLY A 507 -22.77 -35.23 -38.29
C GLY A 507 -23.14 -34.05 -39.19
N LEU A 508 -22.40 -32.95 -39.08
CA LEU A 508 -22.39 -31.89 -40.11
C LEU A 508 -21.55 -32.33 -41.30
#